data_AF-A0A1Q6KEY9-F1
#
_entry.id   AF-A0A1Q6KEY9-F1
#
_cell.length_a   1.000
_cell.length_b   1.000
_cell.length_c   1.000
_cell.angle_alpha   90.00
_cell.angle_beta   90.00
_cell.angle_gamma   90.00
#
_symmetry.space_group_name_H-M   'P 1'
#
loop_
_entity.id
_entity.type
_entity.pdbx_description
1 polymer ?
#
loop_
_entity_poly.entity_id
_entity_poly.type
_entity_poly.pdbx_seq_one_letter_code
_entity_poly.pdbx_strand_id
1 'polypeptide(L)'
;MASNPMQRKARNSFLLGVIITLLIAGVIVALLFVQLKQKTEQLKAEADSKRNVYVLSQDVKSGQVITQDMFVTKQISQDAIPSNATATSSVIDTWYLQTKDGKTFNTDYYNNITNTSFSKSQQGLYINEPDSIIEVVEINGKKYKCTDKYNGDVNSLTEVSSRDNVLQDDDGAYIVDASNTNDIITRVYQETATGSYYVYKLDTDSITTSTQRTRVKTYLSLQNVPVVAKVTMNKNTVATPNLVVQSDEVVTDDTRQQEYNMIVLPVDLMTNDYVDVRLMTPGGQDFIVVSKAQANIPVNSDGSYVADTVRLNLREDEILSMSSAIVEAYGLLGSRLYATKYVEAGMQAASLPTYTPNAAVTALIQSNPNIVTQASAELAARYSDSAKKSRNDYLQSLINSTEDYNSNISDKSEEKITNEITSRQKYLESLASGTTGTDATTSSN
;
A
#
# COMPACT_ATOMS: atom_id res chain seq x y z
N MET A 1 82.93 -15.37 -50.03
CA MET A 1 82.23 -16.63 -50.39
C MET A 1 80.89 -16.26 -51.01
N ALA A 2 80.67 -16.58 -52.29
CA ALA A 2 79.43 -16.25 -52.99
C ALA A 2 78.26 -17.07 -52.40
N SER A 3 77.26 -16.40 -51.84
CA SER A 3 76.04 -17.06 -51.32
C SER A 3 75.37 -17.84 -52.45
N ASN A 4 75.13 -19.13 -52.22
CA ASN A 4 74.49 -20.02 -53.20
C ASN A 4 73.12 -19.43 -53.62
N PRO A 5 72.84 -19.26 -54.93
CA PRO A 5 71.60 -18.67 -55.43
C PRO A 5 70.34 -19.41 -54.95
N MET A 6 70.45 -20.71 -54.66
CA MET A 6 69.34 -21.51 -54.12
C MET A 6 69.00 -21.12 -52.67
N GLN A 7 70.01 -20.81 -51.83
CA GLN A 7 69.81 -20.30 -50.47
C GLN A 7 69.25 -18.87 -50.46
N ARG A 8 69.60 -18.04 -51.46
CA ARG A 8 69.08 -16.66 -51.59
C ARG A 8 67.60 -16.64 -51.98
N LYS A 9 67.17 -17.54 -52.87
CA LYS A 9 65.76 -17.72 -53.23
C LYS A 9 64.94 -18.26 -52.04
N ALA A 10 65.47 -19.26 -51.32
CA ALA A 10 64.81 -19.81 -50.13
C ALA A 10 64.65 -18.78 -49.01
N ARG A 11 65.69 -17.97 -48.74
CA ARG A 11 65.63 -16.87 -47.74
C ARG A 11 64.64 -15.78 -48.14
N ASN A 12 64.59 -15.38 -49.41
CA ASN A 12 63.63 -14.37 -49.88
C ASN A 12 62.18 -14.89 -49.87
N SER A 13 61.95 -16.15 -50.21
CA SER A 13 60.62 -16.78 -50.10
C SER A 13 60.18 -16.94 -48.65
N PHE A 14 61.09 -17.28 -47.74
CA PHE A 14 60.82 -17.33 -46.29
C PHE A 14 60.49 -15.93 -45.74
N LEU A 15 61.31 -14.92 -46.04
CA LEU A 15 61.08 -13.55 -45.59
C LEU A 15 59.75 -12.98 -46.16
N LEU A 16 59.43 -13.29 -47.41
CA LEU A 16 58.15 -12.92 -48.02
C LEU A 16 56.97 -13.61 -47.31
N GLY A 17 57.09 -14.89 -46.96
CA GLY A 17 56.09 -15.61 -46.18
C GLY A 17 55.89 -15.02 -44.78
N VAL A 18 56.97 -14.60 -44.11
CA VAL A 18 56.92 -13.90 -42.81
C VAL A 18 56.24 -12.53 -42.94
N ILE A 19 56.53 -11.76 -43.99
CA ILE A 19 55.91 -10.45 -44.22
C ILE A 19 54.41 -10.60 -44.53
N ILE A 20 54.02 -11.58 -45.34
CA ILE A 20 52.61 -11.84 -45.67
C ILE A 20 51.84 -12.29 -44.43
N THR A 21 52.41 -13.18 -43.61
CA THR A 21 51.78 -13.63 -42.35
C THR A 21 51.66 -12.50 -41.32
N LEU A 22 52.65 -11.61 -41.21
CA LEU A 22 52.55 -10.43 -40.35
C LEU A 22 51.49 -9.43 -40.83
N LEU A 23 51.35 -9.23 -42.14
CA LEU A 23 50.27 -8.40 -42.70
C LEU A 23 48.89 -8.97 -42.41
N ILE A 24 48.70 -10.28 -42.63
CA ILE A 24 47.43 -10.97 -42.34
C ILE A 24 47.12 -10.91 -40.83
N ALA A 25 48.11 -11.16 -39.98
CA ALA A 25 47.95 -11.06 -38.53
C ALA A 25 47.56 -9.64 -38.09
N GLY A 26 48.18 -8.60 -38.66
CA GLY A 26 47.83 -7.21 -38.39
C GLY A 26 46.39 -6.86 -38.76
N VAL A 27 45.90 -7.36 -39.91
CA VAL A 27 44.51 -7.18 -40.34
C VAL A 27 43.53 -7.89 -39.39
N ILE A 28 43.84 -9.12 -38.96
CA ILE A 28 43.01 -9.87 -38.00
C ILE A 28 42.95 -9.14 -36.65
N VAL A 29 44.08 -8.64 -36.16
CA VAL A 29 44.13 -7.87 -34.90
C VAL A 29 43.31 -6.58 -35.00
N ALA A 30 43.40 -5.86 -36.12
CA ALA A 30 42.59 -4.67 -36.35
C ALA A 30 41.08 -4.98 -36.39
N LEU A 31 40.67 -6.06 -37.05
CA LEU A 31 39.28 -6.53 -37.07
C LEU A 31 38.79 -6.92 -35.67
N LEU A 32 39.60 -7.64 -34.90
CA LEU A 32 39.28 -8.01 -33.51
C LEU A 32 39.14 -6.76 -32.62
N PHE A 33 39.99 -5.75 -32.80
CA PHE A 33 39.90 -4.50 -32.06
C PHE A 33 38.60 -3.75 -32.35
N VAL A 34 38.17 -3.69 -33.62
CA VAL A 34 36.89 -3.08 -34.02
C VAL A 34 35.70 -3.85 -33.41
N GLN A 35 35.72 -5.19 -33.46
CA GLN A 35 34.68 -6.02 -32.85
C GLN A 35 34.61 -5.84 -31.33
N LEU A 36 35.76 -5.75 -30.66
CA LEU A 36 35.84 -5.49 -29.21
C LEU A 36 35.27 -4.12 -28.89
N LYS A 37 35.66 -3.06 -29.62
CA LYS A 37 35.12 -1.72 -29.42
C LYS A 37 33.59 -1.68 -29.59
N GLN A 38 33.07 -2.31 -30.65
CA GLN A 38 31.63 -2.39 -30.88
C GLN A 38 30.90 -3.16 -29.76
N LYS A 39 31.44 -4.29 -29.30
CA LYS A 39 30.88 -5.02 -28.15
C LYS A 39 30.96 -4.22 -26.85
N THR A 40 32.04 -3.47 -26.63
CA THR A 40 32.18 -2.60 -25.46
C THR A 40 31.18 -1.45 -25.49
N GLU A 41 30.98 -0.81 -26.65
CA GLU A 41 29.95 0.23 -26.83
C GLU A 41 28.54 -0.34 -26.65
N GLN A 42 28.26 -1.54 -27.16
CA GLN A 42 26.99 -2.24 -26.93
C GLN A 42 26.76 -2.58 -25.45
N LEU A 43 27.76 -3.14 -24.77
CA LEU A 43 27.68 -3.45 -23.34
C LEU A 43 27.50 -2.19 -22.50
N LYS A 44 28.16 -1.09 -22.88
CA LYS A 44 27.98 0.20 -22.23
C LYS A 44 26.57 0.76 -22.48
N ALA A 45 26.06 0.70 -23.71
CA ALA A 45 24.70 1.11 -24.03
C ALA A 45 23.64 0.28 -23.30
N GLU A 46 23.88 -1.04 -23.15
CA GLU A 46 23.00 -1.93 -22.37
C GLU A 46 23.09 -1.70 -20.85
N ALA A 47 24.26 -1.29 -20.35
CA ALA A 47 24.42 -0.89 -18.95
C ALA A 47 23.77 0.47 -18.68
N ASP A 48 23.93 1.42 -19.59
CA ASP A 48 23.33 2.76 -19.51
C ASP A 48 21.80 2.73 -19.66
N SER A 49 21.26 1.70 -20.31
CA SER A 49 19.80 1.49 -20.43
C SER A 49 19.16 0.84 -19.21
N LYS A 50 19.95 0.35 -18.23
CA LYS A 50 19.42 -0.23 -16.99
C LYS A 50 19.26 0.82 -15.91
N ARG A 51 18.14 0.76 -15.19
CA ARG A 51 17.85 1.64 -14.06
C ARG A 51 17.47 0.81 -12.84
N ASN A 52 17.85 1.31 -11.68
CA ASN A 52 17.39 0.77 -10.40
C ASN A 52 15.90 1.05 -10.25
N VAL A 53 15.14 0.07 -9.81
CA VAL A 53 13.72 0.22 -9.47
C VAL A 53 13.39 -0.70 -8.29
N TYR A 54 12.43 -0.29 -7.46
CA TYR A 54 11.89 -1.18 -6.44
C TYR A 54 10.98 -2.25 -7.05
N VAL A 55 11.18 -3.49 -6.61
CA VAL A 55 10.34 -4.64 -6.97
C VAL A 55 9.97 -5.42 -5.71
N LEU A 56 8.91 -6.21 -5.80
CA LEU A 56 8.51 -7.12 -4.71
C LEU A 56 9.48 -8.29 -4.56
N SER A 57 9.90 -8.59 -3.33
CA SER A 57 10.78 -9.71 -2.98
C SER A 57 10.06 -11.06 -2.93
N GLN A 58 8.73 -11.04 -2.86
CA GLN A 58 7.84 -12.20 -2.76
C GLN A 58 6.50 -11.96 -3.48
N ASP A 59 5.70 -13.01 -3.61
CA ASP A 59 4.33 -12.91 -4.11
C ASP A 59 3.43 -12.23 -3.06
N VAL A 60 2.47 -11.43 -3.53
CA VAL A 60 1.57 -10.62 -2.69
C VAL A 60 0.15 -10.75 -3.22
N LYS A 61 -0.79 -11.14 -2.36
CA LYS A 61 -2.21 -11.24 -2.72
C LYS A 61 -2.90 -9.88 -2.62
N SER A 62 -3.97 -9.65 -3.39
CA SER A 62 -4.85 -8.49 -3.19
C SER A 62 -5.34 -8.43 -1.74
N GLY A 63 -5.35 -7.24 -1.14
CA GLY A 63 -5.66 -7.01 0.27
C GLY A 63 -4.52 -7.30 1.25
N GLN A 64 -3.49 -8.05 0.86
CA GLN A 64 -2.38 -8.35 1.77
C GLN A 64 -1.64 -7.08 2.17
N VAL A 65 -1.34 -6.96 3.47
CA VAL A 65 -0.47 -5.90 4.01
C VAL A 65 0.92 -6.03 3.38
N ILE A 66 1.39 -4.93 2.79
CA ILE A 66 2.73 -4.80 2.24
C ILE A 66 3.58 -4.08 3.26
N THR A 67 4.69 -4.67 3.66
CA THR A 67 5.67 -4.06 4.56
C THR A 67 6.91 -3.60 3.80
N GLN A 68 7.68 -2.65 4.37
CA GLN A 68 8.84 -2.07 3.69
C GLN A 68 9.91 -3.11 3.29
N ASP A 69 10.08 -4.17 4.08
CA ASP A 69 11.03 -5.28 3.83
C ASP A 69 10.62 -6.16 2.63
N MET A 70 9.37 -6.03 2.14
CA MET A 70 8.93 -6.69 0.92
C MET A 70 9.43 -6.01 -0.36
N PHE A 71 10.09 -4.85 -0.25
CA PHE A 71 10.68 -4.14 -1.39
C PHE A 71 12.18 -4.34 -1.47
N VAL A 72 12.67 -4.69 -2.66
CA VAL A 72 14.10 -4.79 -2.97
C VAL A 72 14.41 -4.05 -4.26
N THR A 73 15.60 -3.47 -4.36
CA THR A 73 16.03 -2.79 -5.57
C THR A 73 16.55 -3.81 -6.59
N LYS A 74 16.12 -3.66 -7.85
CA LYS A 74 16.61 -4.46 -8.98
C LYS A 74 16.97 -3.56 -10.16
N GLN A 75 18.03 -3.93 -10.88
CA GLN A 75 18.35 -3.29 -12.16
C GLN A 75 17.57 -3.95 -13.28
N ILE A 76 16.71 -3.19 -13.96
CA ILE A 76 15.97 -3.65 -15.14
C ILE A 76 16.09 -2.63 -16.27
N SER A 77 15.82 -3.07 -17.51
CA SER A 77 15.83 -2.20 -18.69
C SER A 77 14.83 -1.06 -18.52
N GLN A 78 15.22 0.16 -18.87
CA GLN A 78 14.38 1.35 -18.80
C GLN A 78 13.05 1.16 -19.55
N ASP A 79 13.05 0.44 -20.67
CA ASP A 79 11.85 0.17 -21.47
C ASP A 79 10.82 -0.72 -20.75
N ALA A 80 11.25 -1.47 -19.72
CA ALA A 80 10.40 -2.35 -18.92
C ALA A 80 9.91 -1.67 -17.62
N ILE A 81 10.31 -0.43 -17.36
CA ILE A 81 9.93 0.31 -16.15
C ILE A 81 8.67 1.12 -16.45
N PRO A 82 7.54 0.85 -15.75
CA PRO A 82 6.37 1.70 -15.82
C PRO A 82 6.71 3.14 -15.45
N SER A 83 6.08 4.12 -16.11
CA SER A 83 6.34 5.55 -15.89
C SER A 83 6.09 6.02 -14.45
N ASN A 84 5.26 5.29 -13.70
CA ASN A 84 4.92 5.57 -12.30
C ASN A 84 5.71 4.71 -11.29
N ALA A 85 6.72 3.97 -11.74
CA ALA A 85 7.62 3.25 -10.83
C ALA A 85 8.58 4.20 -10.11
N THR A 86 9.11 3.75 -8.97
CA THR A 86 10.06 4.51 -8.17
C THR A 86 11.34 3.75 -7.89
N ALA A 87 12.44 4.51 -7.77
CA ALA A 87 13.73 4.05 -7.28
C ALA A 87 14.11 4.70 -5.93
N THR A 88 13.20 5.50 -5.37
CA THR A 88 13.47 6.38 -4.23
C THR A 88 12.80 5.81 -2.99
N SER A 89 13.56 5.54 -1.94
CA SER A 89 13.02 4.96 -0.69
C SER A 89 11.96 5.86 -0.05
N SER A 90 12.18 7.18 -0.04
CA SER A 90 11.24 8.14 0.55
C SER A 90 9.86 8.09 -0.09
N VAL A 91 9.75 7.66 -1.36
CA VAL A 91 8.47 7.50 -2.04
C VAL A 91 7.74 6.26 -1.52
N ILE A 92 8.45 5.15 -1.30
CA ILE A 92 7.89 3.96 -0.67
C ILE A 92 7.44 4.30 0.76
N ASP A 93 8.25 5.04 1.51
CA ASP A 93 7.93 5.44 2.89
C ASP A 93 6.63 6.28 2.94
N THR A 94 6.41 7.12 1.94
CA THR A 94 5.20 7.96 1.87
C THR A 94 3.92 7.19 1.61
N TRP A 95 3.99 5.96 1.09
CA TRP A 95 2.80 5.12 0.94
C TRP A 95 2.18 4.78 2.29
N TYR A 96 3.00 4.71 3.34
CA TYR A 96 2.58 4.44 4.72
C TYR A 96 2.22 5.69 5.50
N LEU A 97 2.38 6.89 4.93
CA LEU A 97 2.13 8.14 5.64
C LEU A 97 0.79 8.75 5.22
N GLN A 98 0.02 9.17 6.20
CA GLN A 98 -1.21 9.95 6.00
C GLN A 98 -1.21 11.11 6.99
N THR A 99 -1.85 12.21 6.65
CA THR A 99 -2.15 13.25 7.64
C THR A 99 -3.21 12.74 8.64
N LYS A 100 -3.24 13.27 9.86
CA LYS A 100 -4.21 12.88 10.90
C LYS A 100 -5.68 13.13 10.49
N ASP A 101 -5.92 14.01 9.53
CA ASP A 101 -7.22 14.29 8.94
C ASP A 101 -7.53 13.40 7.72
N GLY A 102 -6.71 12.39 7.42
CA GLY A 102 -7.02 11.35 6.45
C GLY A 102 -6.52 11.60 5.02
N LYS A 103 -5.64 12.59 4.78
CA LYS A 103 -5.17 12.92 3.43
C LYS A 103 -3.93 12.11 3.07
N THR A 104 -3.95 11.55 1.87
CA THR A 104 -2.88 10.71 1.34
C THR A 104 -1.87 11.54 0.56
N PHE A 105 -0.60 11.13 0.62
CA PHE A 105 0.44 11.70 -0.22
C PHE A 105 0.43 11.01 -1.58
N ASN A 106 0.52 11.83 -2.62
CA ASN A 106 0.73 11.38 -3.98
C ASN A 106 2.13 11.80 -4.43
N THR A 107 2.64 11.10 -5.43
CA THR A 107 3.95 11.42 -5.99
C THR A 107 3.81 11.72 -7.46
N ASP A 108 4.47 12.77 -7.90
CA ASP A 108 4.70 13.02 -9.30
C ASP A 108 6.16 13.41 -9.52
N TYR A 109 6.49 13.52 -10.79
CA TYR A 109 7.71 14.14 -11.26
C TYR A 109 7.47 15.64 -11.36
N TYR A 110 8.14 16.41 -10.50
CA TYR A 110 8.14 17.86 -10.54
C TYR A 110 9.59 18.36 -10.55
N ASN A 111 9.79 19.58 -11.02
CA ASN A 111 11.14 20.14 -11.01
C ASN A 111 11.32 20.88 -9.71
N ASN A 112 12.35 20.51 -8.96
CA ASN A 112 12.68 21.23 -7.75
C ASN A 112 13.16 22.64 -8.12
N ILE A 113 12.51 23.63 -7.53
CA ILE A 113 12.81 25.04 -7.74
C ILE A 113 13.83 25.41 -6.67
N THR A 114 15.03 25.70 -7.14
CA THR A 114 15.97 26.49 -6.34
C THR A 114 15.76 27.95 -6.71
N ASN A 115 16.04 28.88 -5.78
CA ASN A 115 15.90 30.33 -5.98
C ASN A 115 16.56 30.88 -7.26
N THR A 116 17.39 30.08 -7.94
CA THR A 116 18.15 30.47 -9.14
C THR A 116 18.00 29.54 -10.35
N SER A 117 17.29 28.40 -10.27
CA SER A 117 17.15 27.48 -11.42
C SER A 117 16.06 26.41 -11.26
N PHE A 118 15.49 25.97 -12.40
CA PHE A 118 14.81 24.68 -12.50
C PHE A 118 15.84 23.55 -12.54
N SER A 119 15.76 22.63 -11.59
CA SER A 119 16.55 21.41 -11.60
C SER A 119 15.92 20.32 -12.48
N LYS A 120 16.68 19.27 -12.82
CA LYS A 120 16.13 18.07 -13.49
C LYS A 120 14.96 17.53 -12.66
N SER A 121 13.92 17.07 -13.33
CA SER A 121 12.75 16.49 -12.70
C SER A 121 13.11 15.47 -11.62
N GLN A 122 12.64 15.72 -10.41
CA GLN A 122 12.76 14.86 -9.25
C GLN A 122 11.37 14.36 -8.88
N GLN A 123 11.32 13.19 -8.28
CA GLN A 123 10.07 12.72 -7.70
C GLN A 123 9.86 13.43 -6.37
N GLY A 124 8.64 13.93 -6.13
CA GLY A 124 8.27 14.24 -4.75
C GLY A 124 6.77 14.45 -4.59
N LEU A 125 6.41 15.09 -3.48
CA LEU A 125 5.14 14.82 -2.83
C LEU A 125 4.12 15.94 -3.00
N TYR A 126 2.85 15.55 -3.10
CA TYR A 126 1.73 16.47 -3.10
C TYR A 126 0.48 15.84 -2.47
N ILE A 127 -0.44 16.67 -1.99
CA ILE A 127 -1.81 16.28 -1.61
C ILE A 127 -2.78 16.81 -2.66
N ASN A 128 -3.91 16.12 -2.90
CA ASN A 128 -4.94 16.55 -3.85
C ASN A 128 -5.84 17.65 -3.26
N GLU A 129 -5.23 18.80 -2.94
CA GLU A 129 -5.93 20.00 -2.52
C GLU A 129 -5.52 21.17 -3.39
N PRO A 130 -6.45 22.04 -3.82
CA PRO A 130 -6.08 23.25 -4.52
C PRO A 130 -5.15 24.11 -3.67
N ASP A 131 -4.07 24.59 -4.29
CA ASP A 131 -3.19 25.60 -3.70
C ASP A 131 -3.54 26.98 -4.26
N SER A 132 -3.43 27.99 -3.40
CA SER A 132 -3.54 29.41 -3.78
C SER A 132 -2.17 30.06 -3.96
N ILE A 133 -1.09 29.30 -3.90
CA ILE A 133 0.29 29.77 -3.96
C ILE A 133 0.96 29.18 -5.21
N ILE A 134 1.47 30.05 -6.08
CA ILE A 134 2.24 29.68 -7.27
C ILE A 134 3.68 30.12 -7.07
N GLU A 135 4.62 29.18 -7.04
CA GLU A 135 6.05 29.51 -6.93
C GLU A 135 6.57 30.20 -8.20
N VAL A 136 7.55 31.09 -8.02
CA VAL A 136 8.18 31.87 -9.09
C VAL A 136 9.68 31.65 -9.06
N VAL A 137 10.26 31.38 -10.23
CA VAL A 137 11.70 31.21 -10.40
C VAL A 137 12.26 32.26 -11.35
N GLU A 138 13.48 32.71 -11.08
CA GLU A 138 14.21 33.61 -11.96
C GLU A 138 15.28 32.86 -12.75
N ILE A 139 15.25 32.97 -14.07
CA ILE A 139 16.20 32.35 -15.01
C ILE A 139 16.70 33.43 -15.96
N ASN A 140 18.02 33.65 -16.00
CA ASN A 140 18.64 34.63 -16.88
C ASN A 140 18.00 36.04 -16.78
N GLY A 141 17.59 36.45 -15.58
CA GLY A 141 16.97 37.76 -15.32
C GLY A 141 15.49 37.88 -15.65
N LYS A 142 14.83 36.77 -16.05
CA LYS A 142 13.38 36.70 -16.29
C LYS A 142 12.69 35.81 -15.27
N LYS A 143 11.48 36.19 -14.85
CA LYS A 143 10.68 35.45 -13.86
C LYS A 143 9.62 34.58 -14.54
N TYR A 144 9.47 33.34 -14.08
CA TYR A 144 8.52 32.37 -14.64
C TYR A 144 7.64 31.77 -13.55
N LYS A 145 6.36 31.55 -13.86
CA LYS A 145 5.40 30.86 -13.01
C LYS A 145 5.67 29.37 -13.05
N CYS A 146 5.68 28.73 -11.89
CA CYS A 146 5.94 27.30 -11.77
C CYS A 146 4.65 26.47 -11.80
N THR A 147 3.78 26.75 -12.77
CA THR A 147 2.54 25.99 -13.01
C THR A 147 2.79 24.72 -13.82
N ASP A 148 3.90 24.67 -14.56
CA ASP A 148 4.19 23.64 -15.56
C ASP A 148 5.42 22.80 -15.20
N LYS A 149 5.41 21.51 -15.59
CA LYS A 149 6.59 20.64 -15.47
C LYS A 149 7.67 21.08 -16.46
N TYR A 150 8.73 21.75 -15.99
CA TYR A 150 9.96 21.95 -16.77
C TYR A 150 10.48 20.66 -17.42
N ASN A 151 10.50 20.65 -18.75
CA ASN A 151 10.89 19.53 -19.60
C ASN A 151 12.29 19.74 -20.23
N GLY A 152 13.03 20.76 -19.77
CA GLY A 152 14.29 21.18 -20.38
C GLY A 152 14.17 22.36 -21.35
N ASP A 153 12.95 22.74 -21.77
CA ASP A 153 12.70 23.87 -22.66
C ASP A 153 12.12 25.08 -21.90
N VAL A 154 12.95 26.10 -21.70
CA VAL A 154 12.55 27.35 -21.03
C VAL A 154 11.46 28.12 -21.78
N ASN A 155 11.28 27.88 -23.09
CA ASN A 155 10.24 28.55 -23.87
C ASN A 155 8.85 27.97 -23.61
N SER A 156 8.77 26.80 -22.97
CA SER A 156 7.51 26.20 -22.54
C SER A 156 6.98 26.79 -21.22
N LEU A 157 7.75 27.66 -20.57
CA LEU A 157 7.41 28.25 -19.27
C LEU A 157 6.58 29.52 -19.42
N THR A 158 5.62 29.70 -18.52
CA THR A 158 4.79 30.92 -18.46
C THR A 158 5.55 32.06 -17.77
N GLU A 159 5.94 33.10 -18.51
CA GLU A 159 6.60 34.28 -17.94
C GLU A 159 5.64 35.07 -17.02
N VAL A 160 6.16 35.57 -15.90
CA VAL A 160 5.43 36.43 -14.97
C VAL A 160 5.15 37.76 -15.66
N SER A 161 3.88 38.19 -15.64
CA SER A 161 3.47 39.44 -16.27
C SER A 161 3.61 40.63 -15.32
N SER A 162 3.58 41.85 -15.87
CA SER A 162 3.57 43.08 -15.07
C SER A 162 2.32 43.27 -14.19
N ARG A 163 1.29 42.42 -14.37
CA ARG A 163 0.06 42.43 -13.55
C ARG A 163 0.13 41.47 -12.37
N ASP A 164 1.10 40.55 -12.36
CA ASP A 164 1.25 39.57 -11.30
C ASP A 164 1.97 40.21 -10.10
N ASN A 165 1.38 40.09 -8.91
CA ASN A 165 2.01 40.55 -7.68
C ASN A 165 2.94 39.46 -7.14
N VAL A 166 4.24 39.60 -7.38
CA VAL A 166 5.26 38.68 -6.89
C VAL A 166 5.65 39.07 -5.46
N LEU A 167 5.37 38.18 -4.53
CA LEU A 167 5.84 38.23 -3.15
C LEU A 167 7.16 37.46 -3.02
N GLN A 168 7.94 37.75 -1.98
CA GLN A 168 9.21 37.11 -1.72
C GLN A 168 9.41 36.89 -0.23
N ASP A 169 9.83 35.69 0.15
CA ASP A 169 10.27 35.31 1.48
C ASP A 169 11.64 34.61 1.43
N ASP A 170 12.09 34.11 2.58
CA ASP A 170 13.37 33.39 2.72
C ASP A 170 13.41 32.10 1.89
N ASP A 171 12.25 31.50 1.63
CA ASP A 171 12.07 30.25 0.90
C ASP A 171 11.84 30.48 -0.61
N GLY A 172 11.69 31.73 -1.08
CA GLY A 172 11.65 32.09 -2.49
C GLY A 172 10.56 33.09 -2.90
N ALA A 173 10.43 33.30 -4.21
CA ALA A 173 9.40 34.18 -4.77
C ALA A 173 8.12 33.38 -5.09
N TYR A 174 6.96 33.99 -4.90
CA TYR A 174 5.67 33.35 -5.16
C TYR A 174 4.59 34.38 -5.51
N ILE A 175 3.48 33.89 -6.07
CA ILE A 175 2.28 34.68 -6.39
C ILE A 175 1.09 34.05 -5.65
N VAL A 176 0.20 34.90 -5.13
CA VAL A 176 -1.07 34.45 -4.57
C VAL A 176 -2.12 34.44 -5.68
N ASP A 177 -2.58 33.26 -6.06
CA ASP A 177 -3.68 33.07 -7.01
C ASP A 177 -4.89 32.46 -6.28
N ALA A 178 -5.65 33.32 -5.61
CA ALA A 178 -6.89 32.92 -4.93
C ALA A 178 -8.02 32.56 -5.91
N SER A 179 -7.85 32.79 -7.21
CA SER A 179 -8.78 32.41 -8.28
C SER A 179 -8.42 31.09 -8.94
N ASN A 180 -7.34 30.43 -8.50
CA ASN A 180 -6.85 29.21 -9.11
C ASN A 180 -7.87 28.08 -8.94
N THR A 181 -8.62 27.81 -10.00
CA THR A 181 -9.55 26.67 -10.10
C THR A 181 -8.92 25.49 -10.83
N ASN A 182 -7.72 25.66 -11.36
CA ASN A 182 -7.06 24.68 -12.24
C ASN A 182 -6.09 23.80 -11.46
N ASP A 183 -5.48 24.35 -10.41
CA ASP A 183 -4.64 23.58 -9.52
C ASP A 183 -5.51 22.81 -8.53
N ILE A 184 -5.29 21.50 -8.51
CA ILE A 184 -5.96 20.55 -7.64
C ILE A 184 -4.96 19.90 -6.68
N ILE A 185 -3.71 20.38 -6.66
CA ILE A 185 -2.63 19.82 -5.84
C ILE A 185 -1.95 20.89 -4.98
N THR A 186 -1.49 20.49 -3.78
CA THR A 186 -0.67 21.32 -2.89
C THR A 186 0.64 20.58 -2.65
N ARG A 187 1.77 21.27 -2.86
CA ARG A 187 3.10 20.67 -2.71
C ARG A 187 3.46 20.45 -1.24
N VAL A 188 4.03 19.27 -0.98
CA VAL A 188 4.45 18.86 0.36
C VAL A 188 5.97 18.88 0.41
N TYR A 189 6.50 19.62 1.38
CA TYR A 189 7.92 19.79 1.63
C TYR A 189 8.31 19.06 2.90
N GLN A 190 9.59 18.73 3.02
CA GLN A 190 10.17 18.14 4.22
C GLN A 190 11.25 19.06 4.78
N GLU A 191 11.09 19.45 6.04
CA GLU A 191 12.06 20.28 6.75
C GLU A 191 13.33 19.46 7.00
N THR A 192 14.48 19.93 6.51
CA THR A 192 15.72 19.14 6.56
C THR A 192 16.22 18.92 7.99
N ALA A 193 15.96 19.88 8.89
CA ALA A 193 16.42 19.83 10.28
C ALA A 193 15.64 18.82 11.15
N THR A 194 14.32 18.71 10.95
CA THR A 194 13.43 17.91 11.81
C THR A 194 12.86 16.68 11.11
N GLY A 195 12.95 16.60 9.78
CA GLY A 195 12.25 15.61 8.97
C GLY A 195 10.73 15.81 8.91
N SER A 196 10.20 16.89 9.50
CA SER A 196 8.76 17.17 9.55
C SER A 196 8.25 17.61 8.18
N TYR A 197 7.08 17.11 7.80
CA TYR A 197 6.43 17.49 6.56
C TYR A 197 5.57 18.74 6.75
N TYR A 198 5.56 19.63 5.77
CA TYR A 198 4.76 20.85 5.79
C TYR A 198 4.25 21.22 4.40
N VAL A 199 3.20 22.04 4.38
CA VAL A 199 2.68 22.71 3.18
C VAL A 199 2.76 24.21 3.41
N TYR A 200 2.83 25.00 2.33
CA TYR A 200 2.57 26.43 2.43
C TYR A 200 1.07 26.69 2.38
N LYS A 201 0.57 27.51 3.29
CA LYS A 201 -0.79 28.06 3.23
C LYS A 201 -0.71 29.57 3.43
N LEU A 202 -1.72 30.30 2.96
CA LEU A 202 -1.80 31.74 3.21
C LEU A 202 -2.10 31.96 4.70
N ASP A 203 -1.41 32.92 5.30
CA ASP A 203 -1.74 33.40 6.62
C ASP A 203 -3.11 34.12 6.57
N THR A 204 -4.13 33.47 7.14
CA THR A 204 -5.49 34.00 7.29
C THR A 204 -5.72 34.66 8.63
N ASP A 205 -4.83 34.44 9.60
CA ASP A 205 -5.02 34.83 11.00
C ASP A 205 -4.45 36.22 11.25
N SER A 206 -3.38 36.57 10.54
CA SER A 206 -2.89 37.95 10.48
C SER A 206 -3.87 38.81 9.69
N ILE A 207 -4.45 39.82 10.36
CA ILE A 207 -5.24 40.90 9.75
C ILE A 207 -4.34 41.69 8.79
N THR A 208 -4.07 41.13 7.63
CA THR A 208 -3.45 41.82 6.49
C THR A 208 -4.56 42.00 5.46
N THR A 209 -4.65 43.20 4.88
CA THR A 209 -5.53 43.43 3.74
C THR A 209 -5.19 42.40 2.65
N SER A 210 -6.19 41.94 1.89
CA SER A 210 -6.10 40.90 0.83
C SER A 210 -4.82 40.93 -0.04
N THR A 211 -4.20 42.10 -0.20
CA THR A 211 -2.96 42.38 -0.95
C THR A 211 -1.63 42.02 -0.26
N GLN A 212 -1.61 41.61 1.02
CA GLN A 212 -0.38 41.33 1.78
C GLN A 212 -0.36 39.96 2.47
N ARG A 213 -1.23 39.02 2.07
CA ARG A 213 -1.22 37.67 2.63
C ARG A 213 0.12 36.99 2.34
N THR A 214 0.89 36.72 3.38
CA THR A 214 2.14 35.96 3.30
C THR A 214 1.86 34.47 3.35
N ARG A 215 2.70 33.65 2.72
CA ARG A 215 2.66 32.21 2.95
C ARG A 215 3.31 31.88 4.29
N VAL A 216 2.76 30.90 4.98
CA VAL A 216 3.31 30.36 6.24
C VAL A 216 3.42 28.85 6.12
N LYS A 217 4.42 28.27 6.79
CA LYS A 217 4.58 26.82 6.90
C LYS A 217 3.50 26.26 7.82
N THR A 218 2.64 25.40 7.29
CA THR A 218 1.69 24.62 8.08
C THR A 218 2.20 23.18 8.16
N TYR A 219 2.68 22.79 9.34
CA TYR A 219 3.20 21.45 9.57
C TYR A 219 2.07 20.42 9.58
N LEU A 220 2.27 19.35 8.82
CA LEU A 220 1.34 18.25 8.72
C LEU A 220 1.56 17.29 9.90
N SER A 221 0.51 17.07 10.70
CA SER A 221 0.53 15.99 11.68
C SER A 221 0.33 14.67 10.97
N LEU A 222 1.33 13.79 11.01
CA LEU A 222 1.29 12.51 10.29
C LEU A 222 0.97 11.33 11.21
N GLN A 223 0.44 10.28 10.60
CA GLN A 223 0.26 8.95 11.18
C GLN A 223 0.71 7.88 10.18
N ASN A 224 1.19 6.75 10.70
CA ASN A 224 1.55 5.60 9.88
C ASN A 224 0.31 4.73 9.66
N VAL A 225 -0.02 4.45 8.39
CA VAL A 225 -1.16 3.61 8.01
C VAL A 225 -0.62 2.38 7.27
N PRO A 226 -1.08 1.18 7.61
CA PRO A 226 -0.74 -0.02 6.84
C PRO A 226 -1.10 0.16 5.37
N VAL A 227 -0.23 -0.32 4.49
CA VAL A 227 -0.46 -0.32 3.05
C VAL A 227 -0.86 -1.73 2.65
N VAL A 228 -1.88 -1.86 1.81
CA VAL A 228 -2.33 -3.14 1.25
C VAL A 228 -2.24 -3.15 -0.26
N ALA A 229 -2.06 -4.34 -0.83
CA ALA A 229 -2.02 -4.53 -2.27
C ALA A 229 -3.42 -4.34 -2.90
N LYS A 230 -3.53 -3.51 -3.94
CA LYS A 230 -4.78 -3.38 -4.71
C LYS A 230 -5.11 -4.68 -5.44
N VAL A 231 -4.11 -5.29 -6.05
CA VAL A 231 -4.23 -6.50 -6.89
C VAL A 231 -3.22 -7.54 -6.46
N THR A 232 -3.46 -8.81 -6.84
CA THR A 232 -2.47 -9.87 -6.68
C THR A 232 -1.27 -9.60 -7.59
N MET A 233 -0.07 -9.67 -7.03
CA MET A 233 1.19 -9.40 -7.68
C MET A 233 2.17 -10.53 -7.42
N ASN A 234 2.96 -10.87 -8.44
CA ASN A 234 4.02 -11.86 -8.30
C ASN A 234 5.32 -11.21 -7.83
N LYS A 235 6.24 -12.02 -7.32
CA LYS A 235 7.62 -11.66 -7.05
C LYS A 235 8.25 -11.01 -8.29
N ASN A 236 9.05 -9.98 -8.07
CA ASN A 236 9.65 -9.09 -9.06
C ASN A 236 8.68 -8.14 -9.78
N THR A 237 7.40 -8.07 -9.42
CA THR A 237 6.54 -6.99 -9.91
C THR A 237 7.12 -5.64 -9.49
N VAL A 238 7.19 -4.71 -10.44
CA VAL A 238 7.69 -3.36 -10.20
C VAL A 238 6.74 -2.61 -9.29
N ALA A 239 7.27 -2.05 -8.20
CA ALA A 239 6.50 -1.31 -7.21
C ALA A 239 6.02 0.02 -7.81
N THR A 240 4.72 0.23 -7.80
CA THR A 240 4.11 1.50 -8.24
C THR A 240 3.00 1.92 -7.27
N PRO A 241 2.75 3.23 -7.09
CA PRO A 241 1.67 3.71 -6.22
C PRO A 241 0.29 3.19 -6.64
N ASN A 242 0.11 2.88 -7.93
CA ASN A 242 -1.16 2.37 -8.46
C ASN A 242 -1.45 0.92 -8.07
N LEU A 243 -0.46 0.19 -7.53
CA LEU A 243 -0.61 -1.20 -7.10
C LEU A 243 -0.92 -1.32 -5.61
N VAL A 244 -0.88 -0.21 -4.89
CA VAL A 244 -1.05 -0.17 -3.45
C VAL A 244 -2.14 0.82 -3.06
N VAL A 245 -2.76 0.58 -1.92
CA VAL A 245 -3.70 1.51 -1.28
C VAL A 245 -3.40 1.53 0.21
N GLN A 246 -3.61 2.66 0.86
CA GLN A 246 -3.63 2.68 2.33
C GLN A 246 -4.84 1.89 2.80
N SER A 247 -4.66 1.10 3.86
CA SER A 247 -5.77 0.32 4.40
C SER A 247 -6.83 1.25 4.96
N ASP A 248 -8.09 0.96 4.65
CA ASP A 248 -9.24 1.55 5.34
C ASP A 248 -9.37 0.97 6.77
N GLU A 249 -8.72 -0.18 7.05
CA GLU A 249 -8.59 -0.68 8.41
C GLU A 249 -7.68 0.28 9.17
N VAL A 250 -8.32 1.05 10.04
CA VAL A 250 -7.60 1.68 11.13
C VAL A 250 -7.09 0.53 12.00
N VAL A 251 -5.81 0.18 11.87
CA VAL A 251 -5.11 -0.58 12.92
C VAL A 251 -4.86 0.41 14.05
N THR A 252 -5.95 0.84 14.68
CA THR A 252 -5.94 1.55 15.93
C THR A 252 -5.55 0.57 17.03
N ASP A 253 -5.01 1.10 18.14
CA ASP A 253 -4.64 0.33 19.34
C ASP A 253 -5.81 -0.49 19.93
N ASP A 254 -7.05 -0.30 19.44
CA ASP A 254 -8.28 -0.98 19.84
C ASP A 254 -8.59 -2.26 19.05
N THR A 255 -7.91 -2.54 17.94
CA THR A 255 -8.15 -3.78 17.17
C THR A 255 -7.69 -5.01 17.95
N ARG A 256 -8.50 -6.07 17.97
CA ARG A 256 -8.20 -7.35 18.62
C ARG A 256 -8.43 -8.50 17.65
N GLN A 257 -7.54 -9.48 17.69
CA GLN A 257 -7.73 -10.73 16.97
C GLN A 257 -8.67 -11.64 17.77
N GLN A 258 -9.82 -11.97 17.18
CA GLN A 258 -10.81 -12.87 17.75
C GLN A 258 -10.89 -14.16 16.94
N GLU A 259 -11.02 -15.29 17.62
CA GLU A 259 -11.16 -16.61 17.00
C GLU A 259 -12.65 -17.01 16.99
N TYR A 260 -13.15 -17.48 15.85
CA TYR A 260 -14.53 -17.89 15.68
C TYR A 260 -14.63 -19.25 14.99
N ASN A 261 -15.42 -20.16 15.58
CA ASN A 261 -15.82 -21.45 15.00
C ASN A 261 -17.32 -21.53 14.66
N MET A 262 -17.98 -20.38 14.71
CA MET A 262 -19.43 -20.21 14.63
C MET A 262 -19.88 -19.80 13.23
N ILE A 263 -18.93 -19.31 12.43
CA ILE A 263 -19.14 -18.70 11.12
C ILE A 263 -18.99 -19.78 10.06
N VAL A 264 -19.95 -19.88 9.15
CA VAL A 264 -19.81 -20.71 7.96
C VAL A 264 -18.82 -20.04 7.00
N LEU A 265 -17.71 -20.71 6.73
CA LEU A 265 -16.62 -20.18 5.90
C LEU A 265 -16.73 -20.64 4.43
N PRO A 266 -16.39 -19.79 3.44
CA PRO A 266 -16.17 -20.22 2.07
C PRO A 266 -15.05 -21.27 1.98
N VAL A 267 -15.22 -22.26 1.10
CA VAL A 267 -14.26 -23.37 0.94
C VAL A 267 -12.87 -22.94 0.44
N ASP A 268 -12.80 -21.80 -0.24
CA ASP A 268 -11.57 -21.22 -0.80
C ASP A 268 -11.04 -20.06 0.05
N LEU A 269 -11.57 -19.86 1.26
CA LEU A 269 -11.10 -18.83 2.18
C LEU A 269 -9.69 -19.20 2.68
N MET A 270 -8.76 -18.26 2.54
CA MET A 270 -7.37 -18.41 2.95
C MET A 270 -6.95 -17.26 3.87
N THR A 271 -5.84 -17.45 4.58
CA THR A 271 -5.20 -16.36 5.33
C THR A 271 -4.88 -15.17 4.42
N ASN A 272 -5.15 -13.96 4.94
CA ASN A 272 -5.08 -12.65 4.28
C ASN A 272 -6.23 -12.33 3.30
N ASP A 273 -7.22 -13.20 3.16
CA ASP A 273 -8.47 -12.83 2.47
C ASP A 273 -9.29 -11.88 3.35
N TYR A 274 -10.09 -11.01 2.72
CA TYR A 274 -11.03 -10.14 3.45
C TYR A 274 -12.45 -10.67 3.30
N VAL A 275 -13.25 -10.53 4.35
CA VAL A 275 -14.64 -10.99 4.38
C VAL A 275 -15.59 -9.97 4.97
N ASP A 276 -16.82 -9.95 4.47
CA ASP A 276 -17.97 -9.47 5.23
C ASP A 276 -18.54 -10.64 6.04
N VAL A 277 -18.77 -10.44 7.34
CA VAL A 277 -19.52 -11.40 8.15
C VAL A 277 -20.98 -10.99 8.15
N ARG A 278 -21.85 -11.94 7.80
CA ARG A 278 -23.28 -11.68 7.58
C ARG A 278 -24.15 -12.60 8.42
N LEU A 279 -25.25 -12.05 8.92
CA LEU A 279 -26.32 -12.77 9.58
C LEU A 279 -27.51 -12.89 8.61
N MET A 280 -27.77 -14.11 8.14
CA MET A 280 -28.98 -14.41 7.38
C MET A 280 -30.05 -14.93 8.34
N THR A 281 -31.22 -14.30 8.36
CA THR A 281 -32.37 -14.73 9.17
C THR A 281 -33.16 -15.84 8.48
N PRO A 282 -34.09 -16.52 9.17
CA PRO A 282 -34.88 -17.59 8.57
C PRO A 282 -35.82 -17.08 7.48
N GLY A 283 -36.17 -15.78 7.51
CA GLY A 283 -36.96 -15.11 6.48
C GLY A 283 -36.16 -14.70 5.24
N GLY A 284 -34.84 -14.94 5.21
CA GLY A 284 -33.96 -14.61 4.08
C GLY A 284 -33.39 -13.19 4.10
N GLN A 285 -33.66 -12.39 5.14
CA GLN A 285 -33.02 -11.09 5.31
C GLN A 285 -31.54 -11.29 5.65
N ASP A 286 -30.68 -10.53 4.97
CA ASP A 286 -29.23 -10.67 5.06
C ASP A 286 -28.62 -9.37 5.58
N PHE A 287 -28.10 -9.40 6.81
CA PHE A 287 -27.53 -8.25 7.48
C PHE A 287 -26.01 -8.35 7.52
N ILE A 288 -25.31 -7.27 7.17
CA ILE A 288 -23.86 -7.18 7.28
C ILE A 288 -23.53 -6.78 8.72
N VAL A 289 -22.89 -7.71 9.45
CA VAL A 289 -22.52 -7.54 10.87
C VAL A 289 -21.18 -6.85 11.00
N VAL A 290 -20.19 -7.37 10.30
CA VAL A 290 -18.85 -6.81 10.20
C VAL A 290 -18.53 -6.69 8.72
N SER A 291 -17.96 -5.55 8.32
CA SER A 291 -17.52 -5.37 6.95
C SER A 291 -16.01 -5.39 6.82
N LYS A 292 -15.54 -6.02 5.74
CA LYS A 292 -14.15 -6.01 5.26
C LYS A 292 -13.15 -6.30 6.39
N ALA A 293 -13.41 -7.36 7.16
CA ALA A 293 -12.48 -7.85 8.17
C ALA A 293 -11.44 -8.78 7.52
N GLN A 294 -10.17 -8.62 7.88
CA GLN A 294 -9.11 -9.53 7.46
C GLN A 294 -9.24 -10.89 8.15
N ALA A 295 -9.26 -11.97 7.35
CA ALA A 295 -9.32 -13.35 7.79
C ALA A 295 -7.94 -13.99 7.87
N ASN A 296 -7.69 -14.70 8.97
CA ASN A 296 -6.53 -15.55 9.17
C ASN A 296 -7.01 -16.96 9.52
N ILE A 297 -6.61 -17.95 8.73
CA ILE A 297 -6.97 -19.35 8.97
C ILE A 297 -5.85 -19.99 9.80
N PRO A 298 -6.13 -20.44 11.02
CA PRO A 298 -5.13 -21.11 11.85
C PRO A 298 -4.61 -22.38 11.17
N VAL A 299 -3.33 -22.67 11.39
CA VAL A 299 -2.67 -23.90 10.92
C VAL A 299 -2.25 -24.75 12.11
N ASN A 300 -2.37 -26.07 11.95
CA ASN A 300 -1.78 -27.04 12.85
C ASN A 300 -0.25 -27.08 12.67
N SER A 301 0.47 -27.75 13.57
CA SER A 301 1.94 -27.86 13.48
C SER A 301 2.41 -28.57 12.20
N ASP A 302 1.56 -29.42 11.61
CA ASP A 302 1.80 -30.15 10.37
C ASP A 302 1.56 -29.31 9.10
N GLY A 303 1.15 -28.04 9.25
CA GLY A 303 0.84 -27.12 8.16
C GLY A 303 -0.57 -27.28 7.57
N SER A 304 -1.41 -28.17 8.09
CA SER A 304 -2.81 -28.28 7.69
C SER A 304 -3.67 -27.15 8.29
N TYR A 305 -4.68 -26.67 7.55
CA TYR A 305 -5.59 -25.63 8.05
C TYR A 305 -6.64 -26.20 9.02
N VAL A 306 -7.00 -25.41 10.03
CA VAL A 306 -8.15 -25.69 10.90
C VAL A 306 -9.43 -25.29 10.17
N ALA A 307 -10.14 -26.27 9.60
CA ALA A 307 -11.21 -26.05 8.62
C ALA A 307 -12.38 -25.18 9.12
N ASP A 308 -12.77 -25.31 10.38
CA ASP A 308 -13.94 -24.65 10.95
C ASP A 308 -13.57 -23.48 11.87
N THR A 309 -12.41 -22.86 11.68
CA THR A 309 -11.95 -21.79 12.56
C THR A 309 -11.33 -20.66 11.75
N VAL A 310 -11.77 -19.44 12.02
CA VAL A 310 -11.21 -18.22 11.45
C VAL A 310 -10.82 -17.27 12.57
N ARG A 311 -9.69 -16.60 12.40
CA ARG A 311 -9.30 -15.44 13.19
C ARG A 311 -9.59 -14.18 12.41
N LEU A 312 -10.31 -13.27 13.03
CA LEU A 312 -10.65 -11.97 12.47
C LEU A 312 -10.04 -10.87 13.34
N ASN A 313 -9.42 -9.88 12.72
CA ASN A 313 -9.02 -8.66 13.42
C ASN A 313 -10.21 -7.71 13.41
N LEU A 314 -10.75 -7.40 14.60
CA LEU A 314 -11.98 -6.62 14.76
C LEU A 314 -11.76 -5.48 15.75
N ARG A 315 -12.46 -4.36 15.54
CA ARG A 315 -12.57 -3.30 16.55
C ARG A 315 -13.53 -3.71 17.66
N GLU A 316 -13.46 -3.01 18.79
CA GLU A 316 -14.29 -3.31 19.97
C GLU A 316 -15.81 -3.23 19.68
N ASP A 317 -16.26 -2.27 18.85
CA ASP A 317 -17.65 -2.15 18.42
C ASP A 317 -18.11 -3.33 17.54
N GLU A 318 -17.23 -3.84 16.69
CA GLU A 318 -17.46 -4.99 15.82
C GLU A 318 -17.50 -6.29 16.62
N ILE A 319 -16.66 -6.43 17.65
CA ILE A 319 -16.65 -7.57 18.57
C ILE A 319 -17.99 -7.66 19.32
N LEU A 320 -18.46 -6.52 19.84
CA LEU A 320 -19.76 -6.44 20.52
C LEU A 320 -20.91 -6.73 19.54
N SER A 321 -20.84 -6.20 18.32
CA SER A 321 -21.84 -6.48 17.27
C SER A 321 -21.87 -7.96 16.87
N MET A 322 -20.70 -8.59 16.70
CA MET A 322 -20.60 -10.02 16.44
C MET A 322 -21.19 -10.85 17.56
N SER A 323 -20.94 -10.48 18.82
CA SER A 323 -21.50 -11.19 19.98
C SER A 323 -23.03 -11.17 19.98
N SER A 324 -23.65 -10.03 19.65
CA SER A 324 -25.11 -9.94 19.49
C SER A 324 -25.61 -10.84 18.35
N ALA A 325 -24.91 -10.82 17.21
CA ALA A 325 -25.31 -11.59 16.03
C ALA A 325 -25.18 -13.11 16.26
N ILE A 326 -24.20 -13.56 17.05
CA ILE A 326 -24.01 -14.97 17.43
C ILE A 326 -25.20 -15.47 18.25
N VAL A 327 -25.60 -14.71 19.28
CA VAL A 327 -26.74 -15.06 20.12
C VAL A 327 -28.01 -15.17 19.28
N GLU A 328 -28.21 -14.25 18.34
CA GLU A 328 -29.36 -14.27 17.44
C GLU A 328 -29.31 -15.43 16.44
N ALA A 329 -28.15 -15.74 15.88
CA ALA A 329 -27.97 -16.88 14.98
C ALA A 329 -28.26 -18.21 15.67
N TYR A 330 -27.92 -18.34 16.95
CA TYR A 330 -28.18 -19.55 17.73
C TYR A 330 -29.64 -19.67 18.14
N GLY A 331 -30.24 -18.58 18.61
CA GLY A 331 -31.61 -18.63 19.11
C GLY A 331 -32.66 -18.76 18.01
N LEU A 332 -32.44 -18.14 16.84
CA LEU A 332 -33.36 -18.18 15.70
C LEU A 332 -33.04 -19.36 14.78
N LEU A 333 -33.78 -20.46 14.94
CA LEU A 333 -33.59 -21.66 14.12
C LEU A 333 -33.73 -21.35 12.62
N GLY A 334 -32.75 -21.80 11.83
CA GLY A 334 -32.66 -21.51 10.38
C GLY A 334 -31.86 -20.24 10.06
N SER A 335 -31.46 -19.47 11.06
CA SER A 335 -30.47 -18.40 10.88
C SER A 335 -29.07 -18.98 10.74
N ARG A 336 -28.20 -18.24 10.06
CA ARG A 336 -26.77 -18.59 10.00
C ARG A 336 -25.90 -17.35 9.95
N LEU A 337 -24.76 -17.43 10.62
CA LEU A 337 -23.64 -16.54 10.42
C LEU A 337 -22.72 -17.13 9.36
N TYR A 338 -22.39 -16.35 8.33
CA TYR A 338 -21.52 -16.80 7.25
C TYR A 338 -20.63 -15.66 6.75
N ALA A 339 -19.45 -16.03 6.26
CA ALA A 339 -18.50 -15.10 5.68
C ALA A 339 -18.70 -15.02 4.16
N THR A 340 -18.64 -13.80 3.62
CA THR A 340 -18.62 -13.54 2.18
C THR A 340 -17.29 -12.91 1.81
N LYS A 341 -16.51 -13.62 1.01
CA LYS A 341 -15.16 -13.22 0.60
C LYS A 341 -15.18 -12.08 -0.43
N TYR A 342 -14.28 -11.12 -0.26
CA TYR A 342 -13.98 -10.10 -1.27
C TYR A 342 -13.16 -10.72 -2.40
N VAL A 343 -13.51 -10.39 -3.64
CA VAL A 343 -12.78 -10.88 -4.81
C VAL A 343 -11.45 -10.16 -4.94
N GLU A 344 -11.47 -8.83 -4.78
CA GLU A 344 -10.31 -7.94 -4.87
C GLU A 344 -10.38 -6.91 -3.73
N ALA A 345 -10.08 -7.40 -2.53
CA ALA A 345 -10.20 -6.63 -1.29
C ALA A 345 -9.50 -5.26 -1.32
N GLY A 346 -8.36 -5.17 -2.02
CA GLY A 346 -7.61 -3.93 -2.16
C GLY A 346 -8.24 -2.89 -3.11
N MET A 347 -9.23 -3.26 -3.93
CA MET A 347 -9.93 -2.32 -4.83
C MET A 347 -11.40 -2.11 -4.45
N GLN A 348 -12.00 -3.06 -3.75
CA GLN A 348 -13.39 -2.98 -3.32
C GLN A 348 -13.50 -2.16 -2.02
N ALA A 349 -14.38 -1.16 -2.02
CA ALA A 349 -14.73 -0.42 -0.81
C ALA A 349 -15.39 -1.35 0.23
N ALA A 350 -15.23 -1.05 1.52
CA ALA A 350 -15.95 -1.74 2.57
C ALA A 350 -17.47 -1.55 2.39
N SER A 351 -18.23 -2.63 2.53
CA SER A 351 -19.68 -2.56 2.61
C SER A 351 -20.11 -1.76 3.86
N LEU A 352 -21.22 -1.02 3.77
CA LEU A 352 -21.79 -0.39 4.95
C LEU A 352 -22.46 -1.48 5.84
N PRO A 353 -22.06 -1.65 7.11
CA PRO A 353 -22.73 -2.61 7.98
C PRO A 353 -24.18 -2.20 8.24
N THR A 354 -25.09 -3.16 8.08
CA THR A 354 -26.55 -2.95 8.19
C THR A 354 -27.15 -3.60 9.43
N TYR A 355 -26.36 -4.42 10.14
CA TYR A 355 -26.77 -5.04 11.38
C TYR A 355 -26.81 -4.03 12.53
N THR A 356 -27.88 -4.08 13.32
CA THR A 356 -28.04 -3.29 14.53
C THR A 356 -28.13 -4.25 15.73
N PRO A 357 -27.18 -4.20 16.69
CA PRO A 357 -27.23 -5.02 17.88
C PRO A 357 -28.47 -4.75 18.74
N ASN A 358 -28.75 -5.65 19.69
CA ASN A 358 -29.81 -5.42 20.66
C ASN A 358 -29.52 -4.21 21.58
N ALA A 359 -30.54 -3.76 22.33
CA ALA A 359 -30.46 -2.56 23.15
C ALA A 359 -29.36 -2.62 24.24
N ALA A 360 -29.16 -3.80 24.85
CA ALA A 360 -28.13 -3.98 25.89
C ALA A 360 -26.72 -3.88 25.30
N VAL A 361 -26.48 -4.55 24.17
CA VAL A 361 -25.19 -4.48 23.45
C VAL A 361 -24.93 -3.08 22.92
N THR A 362 -25.96 -2.40 22.41
CA THR A 362 -25.85 -1.00 21.96
C THR A 362 -25.43 -0.07 23.12
N ALA A 363 -25.97 -0.28 24.33
CA ALA A 363 -25.56 0.48 25.51
C ALA A 363 -24.10 0.18 25.93
N LEU A 364 -23.64 -1.07 25.78
CA LEU A 364 -22.24 -1.43 26.00
C LEU A 364 -21.32 -0.72 25.01
N ILE A 365 -21.68 -0.71 23.72
CA ILE A 365 -20.93 0.03 22.69
C ILE A 365 -20.85 1.52 23.05
N GLN A 366 -21.94 2.15 23.46
CA GLN A 366 -21.95 3.58 23.79
C GLN A 366 -21.16 3.94 25.05
N SER A 367 -20.95 2.99 25.97
CA SER A 367 -20.24 3.22 27.24
C SER A 367 -18.80 2.70 27.24
N ASN A 368 -18.35 2.06 26.17
CA ASN A 368 -17.02 1.46 26.12
C ASN A 368 -15.93 2.53 25.88
N PRO A 369 -14.97 2.72 26.81
CA PRO A 369 -13.92 3.71 26.67
C PRO A 369 -12.88 3.37 25.58
N ASN A 370 -12.84 2.13 25.09
CA ASN A 370 -11.88 1.69 24.08
C ASN A 370 -12.34 1.98 22.64
N ILE A 371 -13.55 2.51 22.43
CA ILE A 371 -14.06 2.86 21.10
C ILE A 371 -13.64 4.30 20.77
N VAL A 372 -12.84 4.48 19.71
CA VAL A 372 -12.23 5.76 19.33
C VAL A 372 -13.29 6.84 19.03
N THR A 373 -13.03 8.09 19.43
CA THR A 373 -14.00 9.20 19.36
C THR A 373 -14.50 9.51 17.93
N GLN A 374 -13.72 9.25 16.88
CA GLN A 374 -14.18 9.39 15.48
C GLN A 374 -15.23 8.34 15.09
N ALA A 375 -15.11 7.10 15.59
CA ALA A 375 -16.14 6.08 15.40
C ALA A 375 -17.44 6.44 16.14
N SER A 376 -17.37 7.22 17.23
CA SER A 376 -18.54 7.51 18.07
C SER A 376 -19.66 8.27 17.36
N ALA A 377 -19.35 9.20 16.44
CA ALA A 377 -20.38 9.98 15.71
C ALA A 377 -21.09 9.13 14.64
N GLU A 378 -20.33 8.33 13.87
CA GLU A 378 -20.88 7.41 12.89
C GLU A 378 -21.69 6.28 13.56
N LEU A 379 -21.14 5.71 14.65
CA LEU A 379 -21.84 4.70 15.46
C LEU A 379 -23.10 5.27 16.12
N ALA A 380 -23.08 6.52 16.60
CA ALA A 380 -24.26 7.16 17.16
C ALA A 380 -25.35 7.39 16.10
N ALA A 381 -24.99 7.74 14.86
CA ALA A 381 -25.93 7.84 13.76
C ALA A 381 -26.50 6.46 13.37
N ARG A 382 -25.63 5.44 13.30
CA ARG A 382 -25.99 4.05 12.98
C ARG A 382 -26.93 3.44 14.01
N TYR A 383 -26.71 3.71 15.30
CA TYR A 383 -27.55 3.28 16.40
C TYR A 383 -28.51 4.37 16.86
N SER A 384 -28.99 5.20 15.94
CA SER A 384 -30.06 6.14 16.21
C SER A 384 -31.34 5.41 16.65
N ASP A 385 -32.21 6.10 17.38
CA ASP A 385 -33.42 5.47 17.94
C ASP A 385 -34.36 4.91 16.86
N SER A 386 -34.36 5.50 15.66
CA SER A 386 -35.08 4.97 14.50
C SER A 386 -34.49 3.65 14.00
N ALA A 387 -33.17 3.53 13.90
CA ALA A 387 -32.49 2.29 13.49
C ALA A 387 -32.69 1.17 14.53
N LYS A 388 -32.56 1.50 15.82
CA LYS A 388 -32.91 0.60 16.92
C LYS A 388 -34.35 0.12 16.82
N LYS A 389 -35.28 1.03 16.52
CA LYS A 389 -36.70 0.70 16.38
C LYS A 389 -36.94 -0.27 15.21
N SER A 390 -36.41 0.02 14.03
CA SER A 390 -36.57 -0.83 12.84
C SER A 390 -36.04 -2.25 13.05
N ARG A 391 -34.87 -2.39 13.69
CA ARG A 391 -34.34 -3.70 14.08
C ARG A 391 -35.22 -4.38 15.12
N ASN A 392 -35.61 -3.66 16.18
CA ASN A 392 -36.44 -4.23 17.24
C ASN A 392 -37.79 -4.70 16.69
N ASP A 393 -38.44 -3.95 15.80
CA ASP A 393 -39.73 -4.37 15.24
C ASP A 393 -39.63 -5.73 14.51
N TYR A 394 -38.54 -5.97 13.78
CA TYR A 394 -38.36 -7.21 13.00
C TYR A 394 -37.67 -8.35 13.77
N LEU A 395 -36.45 -8.15 14.29
CA LEU A 395 -35.72 -9.24 14.97
C LEU A 395 -36.38 -9.60 16.31
N GLN A 396 -36.90 -8.64 17.07
CA GLN A 396 -37.55 -8.95 18.34
C GLN A 396 -38.88 -9.68 18.11
N SER A 397 -39.62 -9.39 17.03
CA SER A 397 -40.85 -10.15 16.73
C SER A 397 -40.54 -11.61 16.40
N LEU A 398 -39.48 -11.89 15.62
CA LEU A 398 -39.01 -13.25 15.39
C LEU A 398 -38.60 -13.96 16.68
N ILE A 399 -37.81 -13.30 17.54
CA ILE A 399 -37.39 -13.83 18.83
C ILE A 399 -38.61 -14.16 19.69
N ASN A 400 -39.56 -13.23 19.82
CA ASN A 400 -40.78 -13.42 20.61
C ASN A 400 -41.68 -14.54 20.07
N SER A 401 -41.61 -14.82 18.76
CA SER A 401 -42.35 -15.91 18.13
C SER A 401 -41.66 -17.28 18.23
N THR A 402 -40.44 -17.34 18.76
CA THR A 402 -39.65 -18.57 18.87
C THR A 402 -39.75 -19.10 20.31
N GLU A 403 -40.50 -20.19 20.51
CA GLU A 403 -40.74 -20.76 21.85
C GLU A 403 -39.45 -21.23 22.54
N ASP A 404 -38.57 -21.90 21.78
CA ASP A 404 -37.33 -22.52 22.31
C ASP A 404 -36.08 -21.64 22.19
N TYR A 405 -36.24 -20.33 21.99
CA TYR A 405 -35.13 -19.41 21.69
C TYR A 405 -33.94 -19.55 22.66
N ASN A 406 -34.21 -19.56 23.97
CA ASN A 406 -33.17 -19.68 24.98
C ASN A 406 -32.55 -21.09 25.05
N SER A 407 -33.33 -22.14 24.79
CA SER A 407 -32.81 -23.52 24.73
C SER A 407 -31.85 -23.66 23.56
N ASN A 408 -32.24 -23.16 22.38
CA ASN A 408 -31.41 -23.18 21.18
C ASN A 408 -30.07 -22.49 21.39
N ILE A 409 -30.06 -21.36 22.11
CA ILE A 409 -28.82 -20.66 22.49
C ILE A 409 -27.94 -21.54 23.35
N SER A 410 -28.50 -22.15 24.40
CA SER A 410 -27.74 -23.02 25.32
C SER A 410 -27.12 -24.19 24.58
N ASP A 411 -27.93 -24.92 23.81
CA ASP A 411 -27.52 -26.13 23.09
C ASP A 411 -26.40 -25.82 22.08
N LYS A 412 -26.58 -24.76 21.26
CA LYS A 412 -25.57 -24.36 20.28
C LYS A 412 -24.31 -23.77 20.90
N SER A 413 -24.45 -23.06 22.02
CA SER A 413 -23.31 -22.56 22.79
C SER A 413 -22.44 -23.71 23.31
N GLU A 414 -23.05 -24.72 23.93
CA GLU A 414 -22.35 -25.91 24.43
C GLU A 414 -21.65 -26.69 23.30
N GLU A 415 -22.33 -26.89 22.17
CA GLU A 415 -21.76 -27.52 20.98
C GLU A 415 -20.50 -26.78 20.51
N LYS A 416 -20.56 -25.45 20.45
CA LYS A 416 -19.48 -24.62 19.89
C LYS A 416 -18.30 -24.46 20.84
N ILE A 417 -18.55 -24.38 22.15
CA ILE A 417 -17.49 -24.46 23.16
C ILE A 417 -16.76 -25.81 23.08
N THR A 418 -17.51 -26.91 22.93
CA THR A 418 -16.93 -28.26 22.81
C THR A 418 -16.04 -28.39 21.58
N ASN A 419 -16.49 -27.84 20.44
CA ASN A 419 -15.71 -27.82 19.21
C ASN A 419 -14.40 -27.01 19.36
N GLU A 420 -14.45 -25.86 20.03
CA GLU A 420 -13.26 -25.04 20.28
C GLU A 420 -12.23 -25.77 21.17
N ILE A 421 -12.69 -26.40 22.26
CA ILE A 421 -11.84 -27.22 23.14
C ILE A 421 -11.19 -28.36 22.35
N THR A 422 -11.97 -29.03 21.50
CA THR A 422 -11.48 -30.15 20.67
C THR A 422 -10.44 -29.67 19.65
N SER A 423 -10.68 -28.55 18.96
CA SER A 423 -9.72 -27.95 18.03
C SER A 423 -8.42 -27.57 18.73
N ARG A 424 -8.51 -26.98 19.94
CA ARG A 424 -7.35 -26.65 20.76
C ARG A 424 -6.57 -27.91 21.17
N GLN A 425 -7.25 -28.99 21.56
CA GLN A 425 -6.59 -30.26 21.91
C GLN A 425 -5.82 -30.82 20.71
N LYS A 426 -6.44 -30.90 19.53
CA LYS A 426 -5.78 -31.34 18.29
C LYS A 426 -4.55 -30.50 17.96
N TYR A 427 -4.65 -29.17 18.12
CA TYR A 427 -3.51 -28.28 17.93
C TYR A 427 -2.35 -28.61 18.89
N LEU A 428 -2.62 -28.81 20.18
CA LEU A 428 -1.61 -29.17 21.19
C LEU A 428 -1.00 -30.56 20.94
N GLU A 429 -1.80 -31.55 20.52
CA GLU A 429 -1.33 -32.87 20.13
C GLU A 429 -0.41 -32.83 18.92
N SER A 430 -0.73 -31.96 17.95
CA SER A 430 0.11 -31.74 16.77
C SER A 430 1.48 -31.17 17.16
N LEU A 431 1.53 -30.26 18.15
CA LEU A 431 2.78 -29.71 18.68
C LEU A 431 3.62 -30.76 19.40
N ALA A 432 2.99 -31.61 20.21
CA ALA A 432 3.67 -32.68 20.94
C ALA A 432 4.29 -33.71 19.98
N SER A 433 3.59 -34.03 18.88
CA SER A 433 4.04 -35.00 17.87
C SER A 433 5.20 -34.49 17.00
N GLY A 434 5.34 -33.16 16.84
CA GLY A 434 6.47 -32.55 16.13
C GLY A 434 7.80 -32.58 16.89
N THR A 435 7.81 -32.92 18.18
CA THR A 435 9.00 -32.83 19.05
C THR A 435 9.77 -34.16 19.14
N THR A 436 9.25 -35.29 18.65
CA THR A 436 9.89 -36.62 18.77
C THR A 436 10.79 -37.01 17.59
N GLY A 437 11.08 -36.08 16.67
CA GLY A 437 11.79 -36.36 15.41
C GLY A 437 13.28 -35.99 15.34
N THR A 438 13.98 -35.78 16.46
CA THR A 438 15.44 -35.56 16.48
C THR A 438 16.02 -36.03 17.80
N ASP A 439 16.29 -37.34 17.92
CA ASP A 439 17.42 -37.92 18.66
C ASP A 439 17.17 -39.42 18.93
N ALA A 440 17.54 -40.26 17.96
CA ALA A 440 17.92 -41.65 18.23
C ALA A 440 18.50 -42.31 16.98
N THR A 441 19.80 -42.08 16.71
CA THR A 441 20.63 -43.19 16.20
C THR A 441 22.05 -43.05 16.75
N THR A 442 22.19 -43.52 17.98
CA THR A 442 23.45 -44.02 18.54
C THR A 442 23.97 -45.20 17.74
N SER A 443 25.24 -45.09 17.31
CA SER A 443 26.27 -46.14 17.30
C SER A 443 25.85 -47.54 17.77
N SER A 444 26.01 -48.55 16.90
CA SER A 444 26.85 -49.73 17.21
C SER A 444 26.90 -50.74 16.05
N ASN A 445 28.13 -51.15 15.75
CA ASN A 445 28.65 -52.31 15.00
C ASN A 445 28.58 -52.32 13.47
#